data_AF-A0A2I0AS62-F1
#
_entry.id   AF-A0A2I0AS62-F1
#
_cell.length_a   1.000
_cell.length_b   1.000
_cell.length_c   1.000
_cell.angle_alpha   90.00
_cell.angle_beta   90.00
_cell.angle_gamma   90.00
#
_symmetry.space_group_name_H-M   'P 1'
#
loop_
_entity.id
_entity.type
_entity.pdbx_description
1 polymer ?
#
loop_
_entity_poly.entity_id
_entity_poly.type
_entity_poly.pdbx_seq_one_letter_code
_entity_poly.pdbx_strand_id
1 'polypeptide(L)'
;MAITHDDLSIRNYRTADISSRLAFFLVGLSVLCGLGGFILCLAGEAARSEVTWTILTIQDSGTGYRCYYSVSGKTPLAFALAAFLLFAAAMFTEHAYMLVAITSPSPPAIVWWPARNDPGEASPTARALTWRACFLFLAAWICFAVAEVLLMIAIGVESGHLHNWTKPMLTCPAVRPGILAAAGVFGLATVFLGLALHLTALRTQRLYLQDESMPRRQHVRPTAPPQEASSAVRAQHSQVVPRDTSFLNKTSSSA
;
A
#
# COMPACT_ATOMS: atom_id res chain seq x y z
N MET A 1 34.76 13.21 -16.70
CA MET A 1 33.43 13.05 -17.31
C MET A 1 32.42 13.66 -16.35
N ALA A 2 31.86 14.83 -16.70
CA ALA A 2 30.91 15.53 -15.83
C ALA A 2 29.51 14.99 -16.10
N ILE A 3 28.86 14.44 -15.07
CA ILE A 3 27.46 14.03 -15.15
C ILE A 3 26.63 15.31 -15.17
N THR A 4 25.94 15.57 -16.27
CA THR A 4 25.06 16.74 -16.42
C THR A 4 23.70 16.49 -15.79
N HIS A 5 23.02 17.55 -15.39
CA HIS A 5 21.71 17.48 -14.72
C HIS A 5 20.63 16.77 -15.57
N ASP A 6 20.79 16.78 -16.90
CA ASP A 6 19.90 16.08 -17.84
C ASP A 6 20.05 14.56 -17.80
N ASP A 7 21.24 14.05 -17.52
CA ASP A 7 21.49 12.60 -17.40
C ASP A 7 20.84 12.03 -16.12
N LEU A 8 20.80 12.84 -15.05
CA LEU A 8 20.12 12.54 -13.80
C LEU A 8 18.58 12.58 -13.96
N SER A 9 18.04 13.54 -14.72
CA SER A 9 16.59 13.69 -14.90
C SER A 9 16.00 12.57 -15.77
N ILE A 10 16.68 12.18 -16.86
CA ILE A 10 16.28 11.07 -17.73
C ILE A 10 16.34 9.74 -16.98
N ARG A 11 17.41 9.50 -16.21
CA ARG A 11 17.54 8.31 -15.38
C ARG A 11 16.41 8.25 -14.36
N ASN A 12 16.17 9.34 -13.61
CA ASN A 12 15.13 9.40 -12.59
C ASN A 12 13.73 9.14 -13.16
N TYR A 13 13.40 9.76 -14.30
CA TYR A 13 12.12 9.54 -14.98
C TYR A 13 11.92 8.07 -15.37
N ARG A 14 12.95 7.45 -15.96
CA ARG A 14 12.90 6.04 -16.37
C ARG A 14 12.76 5.08 -15.18
N THR A 15 13.48 5.33 -14.08
CA THR A 15 13.32 4.55 -12.84
C THR A 15 11.96 4.77 -12.18
N ALA A 16 11.38 5.97 -12.26
CA ALA A 16 10.07 6.27 -11.70
C ALA A 16 8.93 5.53 -12.45
N ASP A 17 8.95 5.49 -13.78
CA ASP A 17 7.94 4.74 -14.57
C ASP A 17 8.02 3.23 -14.28
N ILE A 18 9.23 2.65 -14.26
CA ILE A 18 9.44 1.23 -13.94
C ILE A 18 8.98 0.91 -12.51
N SER A 19 9.34 1.76 -11.54
CA SER A 19 8.92 1.62 -10.15
C SER A 19 7.40 1.66 -9.99
N SER A 20 6.71 2.53 -10.73
CA SER A 20 5.26 2.64 -10.65
C SER A 20 4.54 1.39 -11.15
N ARG A 21 4.95 0.86 -12.32
CA ARG A 21 4.38 -0.36 -12.90
C ARG A 21 4.62 -1.58 -12.01
N LEU A 22 5.83 -1.68 -11.48
CA LEU A 22 6.21 -2.76 -10.57
C LEU A 22 5.43 -2.67 -9.25
N ALA A 23 5.20 -1.47 -8.71
CA ALA A 23 4.37 -1.29 -7.52
C ALA A 23 2.92 -1.76 -7.74
N PHE A 24 2.29 -1.39 -8.85
CA PHE A 24 0.93 -1.87 -9.18
C PHE A 24 0.89 -3.40 -9.34
N PHE A 25 1.89 -3.98 -10.01
CA PHE A 25 1.99 -5.42 -10.17
C PHE A 25 2.14 -6.15 -8.83
N LEU A 26 3.01 -5.67 -7.94
CA LEU A 26 3.22 -6.26 -6.62
C LEU A 26 1.96 -6.20 -5.75
N VAL A 27 1.23 -5.09 -5.78
CA VAL A 27 -0.05 -4.95 -5.06
C VAL A 27 -1.08 -5.93 -5.62
N GLY A 28 -1.20 -6.03 -6.94
CA GLY A 28 -2.12 -6.98 -7.58
C GLY A 28 -1.77 -8.43 -7.25
N LEU A 29 -0.48 -8.78 -7.27
CA LEU A 29 0.01 -10.11 -6.92
C LEU A 29 -0.28 -10.44 -5.45
N SER A 30 -0.05 -9.51 -4.52
CA SER A 30 -0.37 -9.68 -3.09
C SER A 30 -1.85 -10.02 -2.89
N VAL A 31 -2.76 -9.26 -3.52
CA VAL A 31 -4.20 -9.48 -3.42
C VAL A 31 -4.62 -10.84 -3.98
N LEU A 32 -4.08 -11.23 -5.14
CA LEU A 32 -4.37 -12.53 -5.73
C LEU A 32 -3.86 -13.69 -4.85
N CYS A 33 -2.65 -13.56 -4.31
CA CYS A 33 -2.09 -14.55 -3.39
C CYS A 33 -2.91 -14.66 -2.11
N GLY A 34 -3.28 -13.53 -1.49
CA GLY A 34 -4.12 -13.50 -0.30
C GLY A 34 -5.51 -14.11 -0.50
N LEU A 35 -6.17 -13.77 -1.61
CA LEU A 35 -7.48 -14.33 -1.95
C LEU A 35 -7.38 -15.84 -2.24
N GLY A 36 -6.36 -16.26 -3.00
CA GLY A 36 -6.09 -17.67 -3.27
C GLY A 36 -5.82 -18.46 -1.98
N GLY A 37 -5.00 -17.92 -1.08
CA GLY A 37 -4.74 -18.50 0.24
C GLY A 37 -6.00 -18.65 1.08
N PHE A 38 -6.86 -17.62 1.11
CA PHE A 38 -8.14 -17.67 1.79
C PHE A 38 -9.08 -18.75 1.24
N ILE A 39 -9.20 -18.84 -0.09
CA ILE A 39 -10.02 -19.87 -0.74
C ILE A 39 -9.48 -21.27 -0.42
N LEU A 40 -8.16 -21.46 -0.42
CA LEU A 40 -7.54 -22.73 -0.04
C LEU A 40 -7.75 -23.07 1.43
N CYS A 41 -7.73 -22.09 2.34
CA CYS A 41 -8.12 -22.28 3.73
C CYS A 41 -9.58 -22.76 3.87
N LEU A 42 -10.52 -22.17 3.11
CA LEU A 42 -11.91 -22.62 3.10
C LEU A 42 -12.07 -24.02 2.49
N ALA A 43 -11.36 -24.31 1.40
CA ALA A 43 -11.35 -25.63 0.77
C ALA A 43 -10.74 -26.68 1.70
N GLY A 44 -9.67 -26.34 2.43
CA GLY A 44 -9.06 -27.18 3.44
C GLY A 44 -9.99 -27.48 4.61
N GLU A 45 -10.75 -26.47 5.07
CA GLU A 45 -11.78 -26.66 6.10
C GLU A 45 -12.91 -27.58 5.62
N ALA A 46 -13.36 -27.42 4.37
CA ALA A 46 -14.39 -28.28 3.78
C ALA A 46 -13.90 -29.71 3.51
N ALA A 47 -12.61 -29.88 3.23
CA ALA A 47 -11.97 -31.17 2.97
C ALA A 47 -11.43 -31.85 4.25
N ARG A 48 -11.72 -31.28 5.42
CA ARG A 48 -11.23 -31.77 6.71
C ARG A 48 -11.77 -33.17 6.99
N SER A 49 -10.93 -34.05 7.55
CA SER A 49 -11.40 -35.37 7.96
C SER A 49 -12.31 -35.25 9.18
N GLU A 50 -13.51 -35.81 9.08
CA GLU A 50 -14.39 -36.00 10.22
C GLU A 50 -13.94 -37.21 11.04
N VAL A 51 -14.10 -37.12 12.37
CA VAL A 51 -13.83 -38.23 13.29
C VAL A 51 -15.14 -38.96 13.55
N THR A 52 -15.17 -40.24 13.19
CA THR A 52 -16.28 -41.14 13.46
C THR A 52 -15.97 -42.03 14.66
N TRP A 53 -16.91 -42.13 15.60
CA TRP A 53 -16.79 -42.94 16.81
C TRP A 53 -17.60 -44.24 16.62
N THR A 54 -16.96 -45.39 16.80
CA THR A 54 -17.63 -46.68 16.83
C THR A 54 -17.57 -47.28 18.23
N ILE A 55 -18.74 -47.75 18.70
CA ILE A 55 -18.87 -48.49 19.94
C ILE A 55 -18.49 -49.94 19.63
N LEU A 56 -17.35 -50.40 20.13
CA LEU A 56 -16.99 -51.81 20.10
C LEU A 56 -17.46 -52.44 21.40
N THR A 57 -18.47 -53.29 21.32
CA THR A 57 -18.83 -54.22 22.39
C THR A 57 -17.76 -55.30 22.45
N ILE A 58 -16.81 -55.14 23.37
CA ILE A 58 -15.83 -56.20 23.66
C ILE A 58 -16.56 -57.23 24.51
N GLN A 59 -16.57 -58.48 24.03
CA GLN A 59 -17.36 -59.61 24.53
C GLN A 59 -17.13 -59.96 26.02
N ASP A 60 -16.17 -59.32 26.70
CA ASP A 60 -15.77 -59.68 28.08
C ASP A 60 -15.33 -58.49 28.98
N SER A 61 -15.39 -57.22 28.54
CA SER A 61 -14.87 -56.08 29.36
C SER A 61 -15.58 -54.72 29.21
N GLY A 62 -16.81 -54.70 28.69
CA GLY A 62 -17.61 -53.48 28.58
C GLY A 62 -17.48 -52.77 27.23
N THR A 63 -18.32 -51.75 27.02
CA THR A 63 -18.38 -50.96 25.78
C THR A 63 -17.15 -50.05 25.67
N GLY A 64 -16.26 -50.33 24.73
CA GLY A 64 -15.10 -49.50 24.42
C GLY A 64 -15.37 -48.60 23.21
N TYR A 65 -15.23 -47.29 23.36
CA TYR A 65 -15.28 -46.35 22.23
C TYR A 65 -13.92 -46.36 21.51
N ARG A 66 -13.91 -46.63 20.21
CA ARG A 66 -12.74 -46.35 19.38
C ARG A 66 -13.09 -45.35 18.29
N CYS A 67 -12.09 -44.57 17.89
CA CYS A 67 -12.24 -43.58 16.85
C CYS A 67 -11.42 -43.99 15.61
N TYR A 68 -11.94 -43.66 14.43
CA TYR A 68 -11.25 -43.78 13.16
C TYR A 68 -11.56 -42.54 12.31
N TYR A 69 -10.61 -42.17 11.45
CA TYR A 69 -10.76 -41.06 10.51
C TYR A 69 -11.41 -41.56 9.23
N SER A 70 -12.44 -40.87 8.75
CA SER A 70 -13.18 -41.26 7.54
C SER A 70 -12.37 -41.05 6.25
N VAL A 71 -11.42 -40.10 6.24
CA VAL A 71 -10.68 -39.67 5.05
C VAL A 71 -9.19 -39.43 5.38
N SER A 72 -8.32 -39.64 4.40
CA SER A 72 -6.88 -39.36 4.50
C SER A 72 -6.61 -37.85 4.54
N GLY A 73 -5.86 -37.37 5.54
CA GLY A 73 -5.52 -35.94 5.73
C GLY A 73 -4.63 -35.30 4.66
N LYS A 74 -4.26 -36.03 3.60
CA LYS A 74 -3.43 -35.54 2.47
C LYS A 74 -4.00 -34.30 1.78
N THR A 75 -5.30 -34.26 1.53
CA THR A 75 -5.97 -33.15 0.85
C THR A 75 -6.01 -31.88 1.69
N PRO A 76 -6.52 -31.86 2.95
CA PRO A 76 -6.48 -30.66 3.77
C PRO A 76 -5.04 -30.21 4.07
N LEU A 77 -4.09 -31.14 4.21
CA LEU A 77 -2.68 -30.82 4.37
C LEU A 77 -2.12 -30.08 3.15
N ALA A 78 -2.39 -30.56 1.93
CA ALA A 78 -1.94 -29.91 0.70
C ALA A 78 -2.52 -28.50 0.56
N PHE A 79 -3.81 -28.32 0.89
CA PHE A 79 -4.45 -27.01 0.90
C PHE A 79 -3.83 -26.07 1.93
N ALA A 80 -3.58 -26.54 3.16
CA ALA A 80 -2.97 -25.73 4.21
C ALA A 80 -1.52 -25.32 3.86
N LEU A 81 -0.72 -26.24 3.30
CA LEU A 81 0.64 -25.94 2.82
C LEU A 81 0.63 -24.93 1.67
N ALA A 82 -0.27 -25.10 0.70
CA ALA A 82 -0.40 -24.15 -0.40
C ALA A 82 -0.86 -22.77 0.08
N ALA A 83 -1.80 -22.71 1.02
CA ALA A 83 -2.26 -21.45 1.63
C ALA A 83 -1.15 -20.74 2.39
N PHE A 84 -0.38 -21.47 3.20
CA PHE A 84 0.80 -20.96 3.91
C PHE A 84 1.81 -20.31 2.95
N LEU A 85 2.16 -20.99 1.86
CA LEU A 85 3.08 -20.46 0.86
C LEU A 85 2.52 -19.21 0.15
N LEU A 86 1.22 -19.16 -0.13
CA LEU A 86 0.58 -17.99 -0.74
C LEU A 86 0.53 -16.79 0.19
N PHE A 87 0.23 -16.97 1.48
CA PHE A 87 0.28 -15.87 2.45
C PHE A 87 1.70 -15.39 2.69
N ALA A 88 2.68 -16.28 2.74
CA ALA A 88 4.10 -15.90 2.79
C ALA A 88 4.50 -15.09 1.54
N ALA A 89 4.11 -15.54 0.35
CA ALA A 89 4.35 -14.81 -0.90
C ALA A 89 3.68 -13.42 -0.89
N ALA A 90 2.43 -13.33 -0.42
CA ALA A 90 1.74 -12.05 -0.26
C ALA A 90 2.53 -11.12 0.67
N MET A 91 2.96 -11.60 1.84
CA MET A 91 3.76 -10.80 2.78
C MET A 91 5.08 -10.30 2.17
N PHE A 92 5.80 -11.16 1.45
CA PHE A 92 7.01 -10.76 0.73
C PHE A 92 6.74 -9.70 -0.34
N THR A 93 5.63 -9.80 -1.07
CA THR A 93 5.26 -8.78 -2.06
C THR A 93 4.92 -7.44 -1.43
N GLU A 94 4.31 -7.42 -0.24
CA GLU A 94 4.06 -6.17 0.51
C GLU A 94 5.36 -5.50 0.97
N HIS A 95 6.32 -6.29 1.47
CA HIS A 95 7.63 -5.78 1.83
C HIS A 95 8.45 -5.33 0.63
N ALA A 96 8.39 -6.07 -0.49
CA ALA A 96 9.02 -5.66 -1.74
C ALA A 96 8.46 -4.33 -2.23
N TYR A 97 7.14 -4.12 -2.14
CA TYR A 97 6.52 -2.83 -2.46
C TYR A 97 7.06 -1.70 -1.57
N MET A 98 7.14 -1.91 -0.25
CA MET A 98 7.72 -0.91 0.66
C MET A 98 9.17 -0.59 0.30
N LEU A 99 9.96 -1.59 -0.06
CA LEU A 99 11.34 -1.40 -0.49
C LEU A 99 11.42 -0.57 -1.78
N VAL A 100 10.53 -0.83 -2.74
CA VAL A 100 10.41 -0.08 -4.00
C VAL A 100 9.99 1.37 -3.73
N ALA A 101 9.08 1.58 -2.79
CA ALA A 101 8.65 2.92 -2.40
C ALA A 101 9.79 3.74 -1.77
N ILE A 102 10.63 3.10 -0.94
CA ILE A 102 11.79 3.75 -0.30
C ILE A 102 12.92 4.01 -1.30
N THR A 103 13.13 3.11 -2.26
CA THR A 103 14.23 3.21 -3.25
C THR A 103 13.88 4.05 -4.48
N SER A 104 12.60 4.39 -4.67
CA SER A 104 12.16 5.24 -5.77
C SER A 104 12.68 6.69 -5.64
N PRO A 105 13.07 7.35 -6.74
CA PRO A 105 13.62 8.72 -6.74
C PRO A 105 12.59 9.80 -6.33
N SER A 106 11.31 9.45 -6.29
CA SER A 106 10.22 10.26 -5.78
C SER A 106 9.56 9.53 -4.60
N PRO A 107 10.26 9.39 -3.45
CA PRO A 107 9.75 8.63 -2.33
C PRO A 107 8.43 9.23 -1.84
N PRO A 108 7.45 8.42 -1.41
CA PRO A 108 6.19 8.93 -0.88
C PRO A 108 6.48 9.87 0.30
N ALA A 109 5.70 10.94 0.42
CA ALA A 109 5.92 12.04 1.38
C ALA A 109 6.14 11.57 2.84
N ILE A 110 5.66 10.38 3.21
CA ILE A 110 5.89 9.73 4.52
C ILE A 110 7.38 9.49 4.81
N VAL A 111 8.21 9.20 3.79
CA VAL A 111 9.64 8.87 3.94
C VAL A 111 10.52 10.12 3.97
N TRP A 112 10.09 11.24 3.34
CA TRP A 112 10.86 12.49 3.28
C TRP A 112 10.51 13.50 4.39
N TRP A 113 9.35 13.34 5.05
CA TRP A 113 8.92 14.24 6.13
C TRP A 113 9.81 14.27 7.39
N PRO A 114 10.54 13.20 7.80
CA PRO A 114 11.44 13.29 8.97
C PRO A 114 12.69 14.13 8.70
N ALA A 115 13.00 14.49 7.45
CA ALA A 115 14.23 15.19 7.08
C ALA A 115 14.08 16.72 7.03
N ARG A 116 12.84 17.25 7.05
CA ARG A 116 12.55 18.69 7.12
C ARG A 116 12.17 19.08 8.55
N ASN A 117 13.05 18.79 9.50
CA ASN A 117 12.85 19.18 10.89
C ASN A 117 13.37 20.60 11.13
N ASP A 118 12.49 21.58 10.99
CA ASP A 118 12.45 22.65 12.00
C ASP A 118 11.68 22.08 13.21
N PRO A 119 12.30 21.95 14.40
CA PRO A 119 11.75 21.18 15.52
C PRO A 119 10.54 21.82 16.23
N GLY A 120 9.94 22.88 15.68
CA GLY A 120 8.92 23.70 16.34
C GLY A 120 7.46 23.44 15.93
N GLU A 121 7.17 22.92 14.74
CA GLU A 121 5.79 22.94 14.19
C GLU A 121 5.42 21.67 13.39
N ALA A 122 5.50 20.50 14.02
CA ALA A 122 4.85 19.32 13.44
C ALA A 122 3.33 19.50 13.50
N SER A 123 2.68 19.70 12.34
CA SER A 123 1.23 19.85 12.27
C SER A 123 0.49 18.62 12.85
N PRO A 124 -0.65 18.80 13.55
CA PRO A 124 -1.40 17.70 14.18
C PRO A 124 -1.85 16.62 13.19
N THR A 125 -2.03 17.00 11.92
CA THR A 125 -2.35 16.09 10.81
C THR A 125 -1.20 15.15 10.47
N ALA A 126 0.05 15.60 10.49
CA ALA A 126 1.21 14.76 10.19
C ALA A 126 1.41 13.66 11.25
N ARG A 127 1.28 14.01 12.54
CA ARG A 127 1.40 13.05 13.65
C ARG A 127 0.33 11.96 13.60
N ALA A 128 -0.92 12.33 13.28
CA ALA A 128 -2.02 11.37 13.14
C ALA A 128 -1.79 10.39 11.98
N LEU A 129 -1.18 10.86 10.89
CA LEU A 129 -0.90 10.08 9.69
C LEU A 129 0.21 9.05 9.93
N THR A 130 1.31 9.46 10.56
CA THR A 130 2.41 8.57 10.95
C THR A 130 1.95 7.54 11.97
N TRP A 131 1.14 7.95 12.95
CA TRP A 131 0.52 7.03 13.90
C TRP A 131 -0.35 5.98 13.22
N ARG A 132 -1.18 6.39 12.24
CA ARG A 132 -2.02 5.49 11.47
C ARG A 132 -1.21 4.50 10.64
N ALA A 133 -0.12 4.94 10.00
CA ALA A 133 0.77 4.05 9.26
C ALA A 133 1.47 3.04 10.18
N CYS A 134 1.97 3.49 11.34
CA CYS A 134 2.57 2.61 12.34
C CYS A 134 1.58 1.57 12.85
N PHE A 135 0.35 1.99 13.19
CA PHE A 135 -0.70 1.10 13.64
C PHE A 135 -1.06 0.04 12.58
N LEU A 136 -1.29 0.45 11.33
CA LEU A 136 -1.62 -0.47 10.25
C LEU A 136 -0.50 -1.47 9.97
N PHE A 137 0.77 -1.02 10.04
CA PHE A 137 1.92 -1.90 9.89
C PHE A 137 1.98 -2.95 11.01
N LEU A 138 1.91 -2.53 12.27
CA LEU A 138 1.91 -3.45 13.40
C LEU A 138 0.73 -4.42 13.36
N ALA A 139 -0.47 -3.93 13.02
CA ALA A 139 -1.65 -4.77 12.87
C ALA A 139 -1.47 -5.82 11.78
N ALA A 140 -0.88 -5.46 10.63
CA ALA A 140 -0.61 -6.41 9.54
C ALA A 140 0.33 -7.54 10.01
N TRP A 141 1.42 -7.19 10.69
CA TRP A 141 2.36 -8.18 11.24
C TRP A 141 1.72 -9.12 12.27
N ILE A 142 0.89 -8.57 13.16
CA ILE A 142 0.18 -9.38 14.16
C ILE A 142 -0.81 -10.32 13.48
N CYS A 143 -1.61 -9.83 12.54
CA CYS A 143 -2.55 -10.66 11.77
C CYS A 143 -1.81 -11.76 11.00
N PHE A 144 -0.69 -11.44 10.36
CA PHE A 144 0.13 -12.40 9.64
C PHE A 144 0.66 -13.49 10.58
N ALA A 145 1.26 -13.10 11.70
CA ALA A 145 1.80 -14.05 12.68
C ALA A 145 0.70 -14.99 13.22
N VAL A 146 -0.49 -14.45 13.53
CA VAL A 146 -1.63 -15.27 13.97
C VAL A 146 -2.07 -16.23 12.88
N ALA A 147 -2.19 -15.79 11.62
CA ALA A 147 -2.56 -16.64 10.49
C ALA A 147 -1.57 -17.80 10.30
N GLU A 148 -0.28 -17.51 10.31
CA GLU A 148 0.80 -18.49 10.12
C GLU A 148 0.86 -19.50 11.27
N VAL A 149 0.69 -19.06 12.52
CA VAL A 149 0.64 -19.97 13.68
C VAL A 149 -0.56 -20.91 13.57
N LEU A 150 -1.74 -20.39 13.21
CA LEU A 150 -2.94 -21.22 13.02
C LEU A 150 -2.75 -22.23 11.87
N LEU A 151 -2.15 -21.82 10.75
CA LEU A 151 -1.80 -22.71 9.65
C LEU A 151 -0.77 -23.77 10.07
N MET A 152 0.22 -23.40 10.88
CA MET A 152 1.23 -24.34 11.36
C MET A 152 0.65 -25.39 12.30
N ILE A 153 -0.30 -24.99 13.16
CA ILE A 153 -1.07 -25.93 13.98
C ILE A 153 -1.86 -26.88 13.09
N ALA A 154 -2.57 -26.35 12.09
CA ALA A 154 -3.35 -27.16 11.15
C ALA A 154 -2.47 -28.17 10.37
N ILE A 155 -1.36 -27.70 9.79
CA ILE A 155 -0.38 -28.54 9.09
C ILE A 155 0.18 -29.60 10.03
N GLY A 156 0.54 -29.23 11.25
CA GLY A 156 1.07 -30.15 12.25
C GLY A 156 0.10 -31.29 12.56
N VAL A 157 -1.17 -30.97 12.81
CA VAL A 157 -2.18 -31.99 13.10
C VAL A 157 -2.49 -32.85 11.87
N GLU A 158 -2.69 -32.24 10.69
CA GLU A 158 -3.01 -32.98 9.47
C GLU A 158 -1.84 -33.82 8.94
N SER A 159 -0.59 -33.41 9.21
CA SER A 159 0.60 -34.21 8.87
C SER A 159 0.67 -35.51 9.67
N GLY A 160 0.16 -35.52 10.90
CA GLY A 160 0.02 -36.73 11.70
C GLY A 160 -0.90 -37.76 11.02
N HIS A 161 -1.89 -37.31 10.25
CA HIS A 161 -2.86 -38.18 9.56
C HIS A 161 -2.35 -38.78 8.24
N LEU A 162 -1.07 -38.60 7.89
CA LEU A 162 -0.49 -39.09 6.63
C LEU A 162 -0.21 -40.60 6.59
N HIS A 163 0.11 -41.21 7.74
CA HIS A 163 0.35 -42.65 7.82
C HIS A 163 -0.98 -43.41 7.75
N ASN A 164 -1.05 -44.58 7.12
CA ASN A 164 -2.29 -45.36 7.07
C ASN A 164 -2.73 -45.76 8.49
N TRP A 165 -3.65 -45.00 9.10
CA TRP A 165 -4.25 -45.29 10.40
C TRP A 165 -5.36 -46.33 10.23
N THR A 166 -5.01 -47.54 9.79
CA THR A 166 -5.93 -48.69 9.77
C THR A 166 -6.16 -49.26 11.17
N LYS A 167 -5.45 -48.78 12.20
CA LYS A 167 -5.62 -49.21 13.58
C LYS A 167 -6.49 -48.21 14.37
N PRO A 168 -7.64 -48.65 14.91
CA PRO A 168 -8.54 -47.79 15.67
C PRO A 168 -7.92 -47.42 17.03
N MET A 169 -7.89 -46.13 17.36
CA MET A 169 -7.28 -45.57 18.57
C MET A 169 -8.31 -45.25 19.66
N LEU A 170 -7.85 -45.17 20.91
CA LEU A 170 -8.65 -44.76 22.07
C LEU A 170 -8.84 -43.23 22.16
N THR A 171 -7.94 -42.46 21.54
CA THR A 171 -7.97 -40.99 21.51
C THR A 171 -7.63 -40.50 20.11
N CYS A 172 -8.53 -39.75 19.48
CA CYS A 172 -8.29 -39.11 18.18
C CYS A 172 -8.14 -37.59 18.36
N PRO A 173 -6.94 -37.03 18.14
CA PRO A 173 -6.76 -35.58 18.17
C PRO A 173 -7.50 -34.94 16.99
N ALA A 174 -8.59 -34.23 17.26
CA ALA A 174 -9.40 -33.53 16.26
C ALA A 174 -9.28 -32.02 16.42
N VAL A 175 -8.96 -31.34 15.31
CA VAL A 175 -8.60 -29.91 15.24
C VAL A 175 -9.63 -28.88 15.70
N ARG A 176 -10.84 -29.12 16.20
CA ARG A 176 -11.94 -28.10 16.23
C ARG A 176 -12.24 -27.45 14.85
N PRO A 177 -13.52 -27.30 14.50
CA PRO A 177 -13.90 -26.66 13.26
C PRO A 177 -13.52 -25.17 13.28
N GLY A 178 -13.06 -24.69 12.13
CA GLY A 178 -12.83 -23.28 11.84
C GLY A 178 -11.41 -22.79 12.04
N ILE A 179 -10.42 -23.64 12.38
CA ILE A 179 -9.03 -23.20 12.52
C ILE A 179 -8.45 -22.75 11.18
N LEU A 180 -8.68 -23.49 10.09
CA LEU A 180 -8.19 -23.09 8.77
C LEU A 180 -8.95 -21.86 8.28
N ALA A 181 -10.26 -21.81 8.49
CA ALA A 181 -11.07 -20.64 8.13
C ALA A 181 -10.61 -19.37 8.87
N ALA A 182 -10.37 -19.46 10.19
CA ALA A 182 -9.85 -18.36 10.99
C ALA A 182 -8.47 -17.91 10.51
N ALA A 183 -7.56 -18.85 10.22
CA ALA A 183 -6.25 -18.55 9.67
C ALA A 183 -6.36 -17.79 8.34
N GLY A 184 -7.25 -18.25 7.44
CA GLY A 184 -7.53 -17.59 6.18
C GLY A 184 -8.05 -16.15 6.37
N VAL A 185 -8.94 -15.91 7.34
CA VAL A 185 -9.45 -14.56 7.65
C VAL A 185 -8.32 -13.64 8.12
N PHE A 186 -7.46 -14.10 9.03
CA PHE A 186 -6.31 -13.31 9.49
C PHE A 186 -5.28 -13.07 8.37
N GLY A 187 -5.04 -14.07 7.52
CA GLY A 187 -4.17 -13.94 6.34
C GLY A 187 -4.72 -12.92 5.34
N LEU A 188 -6.01 -12.98 5.03
CA LEU A 188 -6.67 -12.02 4.15
C LEU A 188 -6.71 -10.61 4.75
N ALA A 189 -6.94 -10.50 6.06
CA ALA A 189 -6.89 -9.22 6.77
C ALA A 189 -5.52 -8.56 6.68
N THR A 190 -4.44 -9.34 6.77
CA THR A 190 -3.05 -8.85 6.54
C THR A 190 -2.94 -8.16 5.20
N VAL A 191 -3.42 -8.80 4.13
CA VAL A 191 -3.35 -8.26 2.76
C VAL A 191 -4.16 -6.96 2.61
N PHE A 192 -5.33 -6.89 3.23
CA PHE A 192 -6.11 -5.65 3.23
C PHE A 192 -5.47 -4.53 4.05
N LEU A 193 -4.80 -4.85 5.15
CA LEU A 193 -4.04 -3.88 5.95
C LEU A 193 -2.84 -3.34 5.16
N GLY A 194 -2.12 -4.20 4.43
CA GLY A 194 -1.06 -3.81 3.50
C GLY A 194 -1.57 -2.93 2.36
N LEU A 195 -2.72 -3.26 1.75
CA LEU A 195 -3.36 -2.40 0.77
C LEU A 195 -3.78 -1.04 1.35
N ALA A 196 -4.30 -1.02 2.58
CA ALA A 196 -4.66 0.23 3.26
C ALA A 196 -3.44 1.10 3.54
N LEU A 197 -2.29 0.52 3.89
CA LEU A 197 -1.00 1.22 3.98
C LEU A 197 -0.60 1.82 2.63
N HIS A 198 -0.68 1.03 1.56
CA HIS A 198 -0.37 1.49 0.20
C HIS A 198 -1.23 2.69 -0.22
N LEU A 199 -2.56 2.60 -0.02
CA LEU A 199 -3.48 3.70 -0.32
C LEU A 199 -3.22 4.93 0.54
N THR A 200 -2.86 4.72 1.81
CA THR A 200 -2.46 5.82 2.70
C THR A 200 -1.22 6.51 2.14
N ALA A 201 -0.18 5.77 1.74
CA ALA A 201 1.01 6.33 1.12
C ALA A 201 0.68 7.14 -0.15
N LEU A 202 -0.15 6.61 -1.05
CA LEU A 202 -0.56 7.33 -2.27
C LEU A 202 -1.33 8.62 -1.98
N ARG A 203 -2.24 8.63 -1.00
CA ARG A 203 -2.99 9.83 -0.61
C ARG A 203 -2.05 10.92 -0.11
N THR A 204 -1.06 10.55 0.69
CA THR A 204 -0.10 11.51 1.24
C THR A 204 0.78 12.12 0.15
N GLN A 205 1.20 11.33 -0.83
CA GLN A 205 1.93 11.83 -1.98
C GLN A 205 1.09 12.79 -2.83
N ARG A 206 -0.20 12.48 -3.06
CA ARG A 206 -1.10 13.38 -3.81
C ARG A 206 -1.31 14.71 -3.09
N LEU A 207 -1.53 14.68 -1.78
CA LEU A 207 -1.67 15.90 -0.98
C LEU A 207 -0.40 16.76 -1.03
N TYR A 208 0.78 16.13 -0.92
CA TYR A 208 2.06 16.83 -1.02
C TYR A 208 2.27 17.51 -2.38
N LEU A 209 1.98 16.79 -3.48
CA LEU A 209 2.07 17.37 -4.83
C LEU A 209 1.10 18.54 -5.04
N GLN A 210 -0.09 18.46 -4.45
CA GLN A 210 -1.08 19.53 -4.52
C GLN A 210 -0.64 20.76 -3.72
N ASP A 211 -0.06 20.56 -2.53
CA ASP A 211 0.48 21.64 -1.71
C ASP A 211 1.65 22.34 -2.41
N GLU A 212 2.63 21.62 -2.96
CA GLU A 212 3.75 22.20 -3.73
C GLU A 212 3.31 22.95 -5.01
N SER A 213 2.16 22.58 -5.60
CA SER A 213 1.63 23.22 -6.80
C SER A 213 0.98 24.60 -6.55
N MET A 214 0.55 24.88 -5.31
CA MET A 214 -0.12 26.14 -4.95
C MET A 214 0.85 27.33 -4.78
N PRO A 215 2.02 27.21 -4.10
CA PRO A 215 3.04 28.26 -4.01
C PRO A 215 3.61 28.67 -5.37
N ARG A 216 3.75 27.73 -6.31
CA ARG A 216 4.31 28.01 -7.64
C ARG A 216 3.38 28.86 -8.51
N ARG A 217 2.06 28.80 -8.28
CA ARG A 217 1.08 29.66 -8.96
C ARG A 217 1.01 31.08 -8.40
N GLN A 218 1.38 31.31 -7.14
CA GLN A 218 1.39 32.64 -6.55
C GLN A 218 2.66 33.45 -6.85
N HIS A 219 3.76 32.81 -7.27
CA HIS A 219 5.01 33.49 -7.63
C HIS A 219 5.16 33.84 -9.13
N VAL A 220 4.21 33.46 -9.99
CA VAL A 220 4.14 34.01 -11.36
C VAL A 220 3.25 35.24 -11.34
N ARG A 221 3.76 36.33 -10.78
CA ARG A 221 3.27 37.67 -11.09
C ARG A 221 3.76 37.99 -12.50
N PRO A 222 2.90 38.35 -13.47
CA PRO A 222 3.38 38.88 -14.75
C PRO A 222 4.13 40.17 -14.44
N THR A 223 5.46 40.14 -14.49
CA THR A 223 6.25 41.36 -14.62
C THR A 223 5.83 42.03 -15.92
N ALA A 224 5.09 43.13 -15.80
CA ALA A 224 4.80 44.03 -16.90
C ALA A 224 6.11 44.40 -17.61
N PRO A 225 6.15 44.40 -18.96
CA PRO A 225 7.33 44.79 -19.70
C PRO A 225 7.58 46.30 -19.60
N PRO A 226 8.84 46.77 -19.79
CA PRO A 226 9.20 48.17 -19.68
C PRO A 226 8.52 48.99 -20.79
N GLN A 227 7.93 50.10 -20.41
CA GLN A 227 7.37 51.09 -21.32
C GLN A 227 8.51 51.97 -21.83
N GLU A 228 9.10 51.63 -22.98
CA GLU A 228 9.99 52.56 -23.69
C GLU A 228 9.90 52.42 -25.22
N ALA A 229 9.40 53.51 -25.81
CA ALA A 229 9.63 54.01 -27.16
C ALA A 229 9.54 53.04 -28.35
N SER A 230 8.31 52.87 -28.88
CA SER A 230 8.13 52.47 -30.27
C SER A 230 8.29 53.69 -31.19
N SER A 231 9.50 53.83 -31.74
CA SER A 231 9.78 54.70 -32.87
C SER A 231 9.53 53.96 -34.19
N ALA A 232 8.45 54.32 -34.90
CA ALA A 232 8.22 54.04 -36.32
C ALA A 232 7.36 55.17 -36.90
N VAL A 233 7.95 56.21 -37.51
CA VAL A 233 8.28 56.35 -38.93
C VAL A 233 7.05 56.48 -39.87
N ARG A 234 6.77 57.76 -40.21
CA ARG A 234 6.52 58.31 -41.57
C ARG A 234 5.12 58.20 -42.21
N ALA A 235 4.46 59.36 -42.30
CA ALA A 235 3.85 59.94 -43.53
C ALA A 235 3.48 61.41 -43.24
N GLN A 236 4.29 62.40 -43.66
CA GLN A 236 4.16 63.21 -44.88
C GLN A 236 2.93 64.15 -44.95
N HIS A 237 3.27 65.43 -45.19
CA HIS A 237 2.56 66.42 -46.02
C HIS A 237 1.72 67.53 -45.34
N SER A 238 2.40 68.68 -45.16
CA SER A 238 2.06 70.00 -45.71
C SER A 238 0.72 70.68 -45.35
N GLN A 239 0.78 71.75 -44.53
CA GLN A 239 0.26 73.10 -44.82
C GLN A 239 0.48 74.01 -43.59
N VAL A 240 1.36 75.03 -43.65
CA VAL A 240 1.11 76.43 -44.10
C VAL A 240 0.54 77.33 -42.99
N VAL A 241 1.45 78.21 -42.53
CA VAL A 241 1.29 79.64 -42.16
C VAL A 241 0.98 80.03 -40.70
N PRO A 242 1.64 81.12 -40.20
CA PRO A 242 1.79 81.43 -38.77
C PRO A 242 0.92 82.62 -38.34
N ARG A 243 0.76 82.83 -37.02
CA ARG A 243 0.57 84.18 -36.48
C ARG A 243 0.81 84.29 -34.97
N ASP A 244 1.86 85.06 -34.67
CA ASP A 244 1.97 86.12 -33.66
C ASP A 244 1.43 85.90 -32.25
N THR A 245 2.41 85.80 -31.34
CA THR A 245 2.60 86.62 -30.14
C THR A 245 1.47 87.59 -29.77
N SER A 246 0.96 87.52 -28.54
CA SER A 246 1.09 88.61 -27.55
C SER A 246 0.23 88.40 -26.29
N PHE A 247 0.90 88.51 -25.15
CA PHE A 247 0.52 89.27 -23.94
C PHE A 247 -0.87 89.07 -23.32
N LEU A 248 -0.88 88.56 -22.08
CA LEU A 248 -1.33 89.23 -20.83
C LEU A 248 -1.61 88.13 -19.79
N ASN A 249 -0.72 87.90 -18.82
CA ASN A 249 -0.53 88.67 -17.59
C ASN A 249 -1.66 88.51 -16.56
N LYS A 250 -1.23 88.05 -15.39
CA LYS A 250 -1.61 88.50 -14.04
C LYS A 250 -2.68 87.74 -13.23
N THR A 251 -2.15 87.18 -12.12
CA THR A 251 -2.59 87.28 -10.71
C THR A 251 -3.92 86.63 -10.31
N SER A 252 -3.89 85.58 -9.49
CA SER A 252 -3.77 85.58 -8.01
C SER A 252 -5.02 86.07 -7.28
N SER A 253 -5.65 85.18 -6.52
CA SER A 253 -6.25 85.37 -5.19
C SER A 253 -7.09 84.12 -4.91
N SER A 254 -6.67 83.19 -4.03
CA SER A 254 -6.77 83.21 -2.56
C SER A 254 -8.18 82.93 -2.03
N ALA A 255 -8.20 81.99 -1.07
CA ALA A 255 -9.27 81.55 -0.17
C ALA A 255 -10.22 80.47 -0.70
#